data_AF-C2MCL1-F1
#
_entry.id   AF-C2MCL1-F1
#
_cell.length_a   1.000
_cell.length_b   1.000
_cell.length_c   1.000
_cell.angle_alpha   90.00
_cell.angle_beta   90.00
_cell.angle_gamma   90.00
#
_symmetry.space_group_name_H-M   'P 1'
#
loop_
_entity.id
_entity.type
_entity.pdbx_description
1 polymer ?
#
loop_
_entity_poly.entity_id
_entity_poly.type
_entity_poly.pdbx_seq_one_letter_code
_entity_poly.pdbx_strand_id
1 'polypeptide(L)'
;MTALQIPKGWQRLTDRTDEAYTPERISVLREDEIFVFGSNLLGHHMGGAARTARRVFNAEMGVAEGLTGQAYALSTLGEDMRQVAPEALRASLGRLLRFALEHPKLTFYLTEVGCGIAGWPMETVRDLLWEAVRELSEEAYEQRAVPANLLIPKRFS
;
A
#
# COMPACT_ATOMS: atom_id res chain seq x y z
N MET A 1 -7.72 15.88 29.85
CA MET A 1 -7.03 15.05 28.85
C MET A 1 -7.12 15.78 27.53
N THR A 2 -6.00 16.28 27.01
CA THR A 2 -5.94 16.91 25.70
C THR A 2 -6.24 15.85 24.65
N ALA A 3 -7.17 16.10 23.72
CA ALA A 3 -7.41 15.16 22.62
C ALA A 3 -6.07 14.93 21.89
N LEU A 4 -5.70 13.66 21.66
CA LEU A 4 -4.49 13.33 20.92
C LEU A 4 -4.58 13.98 19.53
N GLN A 5 -3.67 14.91 19.26
CA GLN A 5 -3.63 15.59 17.98
C GLN A 5 -3.12 14.59 16.92
N ILE A 6 -3.71 14.63 15.73
CA ILE A 6 -3.22 13.79 14.63
C ILE A 6 -1.78 14.18 14.27
N PRO A 7 -0.88 13.20 14.04
CA PRO A 7 0.46 13.51 13.59
C PRO A 7 0.45 14.17 12.21
N LYS A 8 1.40 15.07 11.96
CA LYS A 8 1.52 15.78 10.69
C LYS A 8 1.63 14.78 9.53
N GLY A 9 0.85 15.01 8.46
CA GLY A 9 0.84 14.16 7.27
C GLY A 9 -0.10 12.96 7.34
N TRP A 10 -0.80 12.76 8.46
CA TRP A 10 -1.82 11.72 8.62
C TRP A 10 -3.23 12.31 8.54
N GLN A 11 -4.21 11.48 8.20
CA GLN A 11 -5.62 11.85 8.13
C GLN A 11 -6.51 10.67 8.57
N ARG A 12 -7.53 10.93 9.41
CA ARG A 12 -8.50 9.90 9.80
C ARG A 12 -9.27 9.43 8.59
N LEU A 13 -9.62 8.15 8.56
CA LEU A 13 -10.52 7.64 7.53
C LEU A 13 -11.93 8.25 7.64
N THR A 14 -12.38 8.63 8.84
CA THR A 14 -13.68 9.29 9.06
C THR A 14 -13.75 10.72 8.52
N ASP A 15 -12.60 11.37 8.33
CA ASP A 15 -12.52 12.76 7.86
C ASP A 15 -12.44 12.82 6.32
N ARG A 16 -12.56 11.68 5.65
CA ARG A 16 -12.47 11.53 4.20
C ARG A 16 -13.85 11.35 3.56
N THR A 17 -13.98 11.75 2.30
CA THR A 17 -15.17 11.43 1.49
C THR A 17 -15.05 10.01 0.92
N ASP A 18 -16.13 9.44 0.37
CA ASP A 18 -16.11 8.08 -0.21
C ASP A 18 -15.14 7.95 -1.40
N GLU A 19 -14.79 9.05 -2.07
CA GLU A 19 -13.78 9.09 -3.16
C GLU A 19 -12.34 8.90 -2.65
N ALA A 20 -12.13 8.86 -1.33
CA ALA A 20 -10.81 8.72 -0.71
C ALA A 20 -10.41 7.26 -0.41
N TYR A 21 -11.13 6.30 -0.99
CA TYR A 21 -10.73 4.90 -1.05
C TYR A 21 -10.14 4.58 -2.42
N THR A 22 -9.23 3.60 -2.45
CA THR A 22 -8.72 3.09 -3.72
C THR A 22 -9.88 2.52 -4.54
N PRO A 23 -10.10 2.97 -5.79
CA PRO A 23 -11.12 2.39 -6.65
C PRO A 23 -10.74 0.95 -7.02
N GLU A 24 -11.74 0.08 -7.21
CA GLU A 24 -11.53 -1.34 -7.54
C GLU A 24 -10.71 -1.55 -8.82
N ARG A 25 -10.80 -0.60 -9.76
CA ARG A 25 -10.06 -0.63 -11.03
C ARG A 25 -9.38 0.70 -11.27
N ILE A 26 -8.07 0.65 -11.50
CA ILE A 26 -7.24 1.78 -11.88
C ILE A 26 -6.67 1.48 -13.27
N SER A 27 -7.08 2.26 -14.26
CA SER A 27 -6.62 2.12 -15.65
C SER A 27 -5.83 3.34 -16.13
N VAL A 28 -5.92 4.45 -15.42
CA VAL A 28 -5.26 5.74 -15.73
C VAL A 28 -4.84 6.36 -14.40
N LEU A 29 -3.70 7.04 -14.41
CA LEU A 29 -3.15 7.82 -13.31
C LEU A 29 -2.83 9.23 -13.82
N ARG A 30 -2.97 10.24 -12.96
CA ARG A 30 -2.33 11.55 -13.15
C ARG A 30 -0.81 11.42 -12.92
N GLU A 31 -0.07 12.46 -13.27
CA GLU A 31 1.40 12.48 -13.21
C GLU A 31 1.95 12.17 -11.81
N ASP A 32 1.26 12.65 -10.77
CA ASP A 32 1.61 12.52 -9.36
C ASP A 32 0.95 11.32 -8.65
N GLU A 33 0.23 10.48 -9.38
CA GLU A 33 -0.49 9.33 -8.84
C GLU A 33 0.30 8.04 -9.06
N ILE A 34 0.35 7.20 -8.02
CA ILE A 34 1.17 5.98 -7.96
C ILE A 34 0.29 4.77 -7.71
N PHE A 35 0.40 3.76 -8.58
CA PHE A 35 -0.27 2.48 -8.43
C PHE A 35 0.54 1.53 -7.54
N VAL A 36 0.01 1.17 -6.37
CA VAL A 36 0.71 0.29 -5.43
C VAL A 36 0.22 -1.15 -5.58
N PHE A 37 1.15 -2.08 -5.82
CA PHE A 37 0.82 -3.46 -6.20
C PHE A 37 1.71 -4.50 -5.50
N GLY A 38 1.26 -5.76 -5.51
CA GLY A 38 2.02 -6.88 -4.96
C GLY A 38 3.00 -7.47 -5.97
N SER A 39 4.24 -7.70 -5.55
CA SER A 39 5.32 -8.37 -6.29
C SER A 39 5.81 -9.62 -5.55
N ASN A 40 6.58 -10.45 -6.25
CA ASN A 40 7.48 -11.43 -5.63
C ASN A 40 8.90 -10.85 -5.45
N LEU A 41 9.73 -11.54 -4.65
CA LEU A 41 11.11 -11.15 -4.36
C LEU A 41 12.05 -11.12 -5.59
N LEU A 42 11.66 -11.75 -6.71
CA LEU A 42 12.40 -11.67 -7.97
C LEU A 42 11.96 -10.51 -8.87
N GLY A 43 10.94 -9.73 -8.48
CA GLY A 43 10.39 -8.65 -9.31
C GLY A 43 9.75 -9.14 -10.61
N HIS A 44 9.25 -10.38 -10.66
CA HIS A 44 8.59 -10.90 -11.87
C HIS A 44 7.13 -10.42 -11.95
N HIS A 45 6.90 -9.32 -12.66
CA HIS A 45 5.61 -8.66 -12.78
C HIS A 45 4.74 -9.20 -13.93
N MET A 46 4.47 -10.51 -13.93
CA MET A 46 3.88 -11.20 -15.08
C MET A 46 2.36 -11.49 -14.95
N GLY A 47 1.79 -11.34 -13.75
CA GLY A 47 0.39 -11.68 -13.47
C GLY A 47 -0.38 -10.59 -12.72
N GLY A 48 -1.71 -10.62 -12.84
CA GLY A 48 -2.63 -9.78 -12.04
C GLY A 48 -2.27 -8.29 -12.07
N ALA A 49 -2.34 -7.66 -10.90
CA ALA A 49 -1.99 -6.24 -10.71
C ALA A 49 -0.52 -5.93 -11.09
N ALA A 50 0.41 -6.86 -10.87
CA ALA A 50 1.82 -6.66 -11.26
C ALA A 50 1.99 -6.53 -12.77
N ARG A 51 1.25 -7.33 -13.56
CA ARG A 51 1.24 -7.21 -15.02
C ARG A 51 0.71 -5.84 -15.47
N THR A 52 -0.35 -5.35 -14.82
CA THR A 52 -0.87 -4.00 -15.07
C THR A 52 0.16 -2.94 -14.73
N ALA A 53 0.78 -3.02 -13.55
CA ALA A 53 1.85 -2.12 -13.13
C ALA A 53 2.98 -2.05 -14.17
N ARG A 54 3.45 -3.20 -14.66
CA ARG A 54 4.50 -3.27 -15.69
C ARG A 54 4.08 -2.69 -17.04
N ARG A 55 2.87 -3.00 -17.51
CA ARG A 55 2.43 -2.67 -18.88
C ARG A 55 1.85 -1.28 -19.02
N VAL A 56 1.21 -0.77 -17.98
CA VAL A 56 0.45 0.49 -18.01
C VAL A 56 1.18 1.58 -17.25
N PHE A 57 1.72 1.25 -16.08
CA PHE A 57 2.33 2.21 -15.16
C PHE A 57 3.87 2.14 -15.16
N ASN A 58 4.45 1.43 -16.12
CA ASN A 58 5.89 1.34 -16.35
C ASN A 58 6.72 0.85 -15.14
N ALA A 59 6.15 -0.01 -14.28
CA ALA A 59 6.92 -0.69 -13.23
C ALA A 59 8.08 -1.49 -13.85
N GLU A 60 9.27 -1.46 -13.27
CA GLU A 60 10.45 -2.13 -13.81
C GLU A 60 10.47 -3.63 -13.47
N MET A 61 10.81 -4.49 -14.43
CA MET A 61 10.99 -5.93 -14.15
C MET A 61 12.26 -6.14 -13.31
N GLY A 62 12.21 -7.07 -12.36
CA GLY A 62 13.34 -7.36 -11.47
C GLY A 62 13.37 -6.52 -10.20
N VAL A 63 12.46 -5.54 -10.05
CA VAL A 63 12.33 -4.74 -8.83
C VAL A 63 11.27 -5.35 -7.92
N ALA A 64 11.70 -5.96 -6.82
CA ALA A 64 10.80 -6.60 -5.86
C ALA A 64 9.98 -5.60 -5.04
N GLU A 65 10.56 -4.42 -4.76
CA GLU A 65 9.96 -3.42 -3.90
C GLU A 65 10.42 -2.01 -4.25
N GLY A 66 9.54 -1.03 -4.05
CA GLY A 66 9.84 0.39 -4.23
C GLY A 66 9.22 0.99 -5.49
N LEU A 67 9.48 2.29 -5.67
CA LEU A 67 8.92 3.10 -6.76
C LEU A 67 9.71 2.88 -8.06
N THR A 68 9.01 2.49 -9.14
CA THR A 68 9.51 2.53 -10.52
C THR A 68 8.38 2.92 -11.47
N GLY A 69 8.67 3.77 -12.46
CA GLY A 69 7.60 4.38 -13.27
C GLY A 69 6.58 5.13 -12.40
N GLN A 70 5.29 4.90 -12.66
CA GLN A 70 4.17 5.38 -11.84
C GLN A 70 3.60 4.27 -10.94
N ALA A 71 4.45 3.36 -10.47
CA ALA A 71 4.04 2.23 -9.65
C ALA A 71 4.99 1.95 -8.49
N TYR A 72 4.44 1.49 -7.37
CA TYR A 72 5.20 1.09 -6.19
C TYR A 72 4.98 -0.41 -5.92
N ALA A 73 6.05 -1.19 -5.93
CA ALA A 73 6.00 -2.61 -5.64
C ALA A 73 6.05 -2.88 -4.13
N LEU A 74 5.24 -3.83 -3.65
CA LEU A 74 5.27 -4.40 -2.30
C LEU A 74 5.58 -5.90 -2.37
N SER A 75 6.58 -6.37 -1.64
CA SER A 75 6.91 -7.80 -1.61
C SER A 75 5.84 -8.59 -0.86
N THR A 76 5.07 -9.42 -1.58
CA THR A 76 3.97 -10.26 -1.05
C THR A 76 4.25 -11.76 -1.16
N LEU A 77 5.17 -12.13 -2.05
CA LEU A 77 5.58 -13.49 -2.35
C LEU A 77 7.10 -13.62 -2.28
N GLY A 78 7.60 -14.76 -1.82
CA GLY A 78 8.99 -15.17 -1.90
C GLY A 78 9.42 -15.48 -3.34
N GLU A 79 10.70 -15.80 -3.51
CA GLU A 79 11.26 -16.24 -4.80
C GLU A 79 10.62 -17.55 -5.29
N ASP A 80 10.17 -18.38 -4.35
CA ASP A 80 9.50 -19.66 -4.58
C ASP A 80 7.99 -19.52 -4.83
N MET A 81 7.49 -18.29 -4.98
CA MET A 81 6.08 -17.96 -5.18
C MET A 81 5.16 -18.37 -4.01
N ARG A 82 5.71 -18.66 -2.82
CA ARG A 82 4.93 -18.78 -1.58
C ARG A 82 4.80 -17.42 -0.90
N GLN A 83 3.81 -17.27 -0.03
CA GLN A 83 3.67 -16.06 0.79
C GLN A 83 4.97 -15.80 1.56
N VAL A 84 5.39 -14.54 1.61
CA VAL A 84 6.43 -14.12 2.55
C VAL A 84 5.96 -14.33 3.99
N ALA A 85 6.87 -14.27 4.97
CA ALA A 85 6.45 -14.26 6.36
C ALA A 85 5.55 -13.02 6.65
N PRO A 86 4.53 -13.13 7.53
CA PRO A 86 3.68 -12.00 7.90
C PRO A 86 4.47 -10.75 8.33
N GLU A 87 5.57 -10.94 9.06
CA GLU A 87 6.47 -9.89 9.51
C GLU A 87 7.15 -9.18 8.33
N ALA A 88 7.48 -9.91 7.28
CA ALA A 88 8.07 -9.34 6.07
C ALA A 88 7.05 -8.50 5.32
N LEU A 89 5.80 -8.97 5.15
CA LEU A 89 4.72 -8.21 4.54
C LEU A 89 4.40 -6.94 5.34
N ARG A 90 4.31 -7.06 6.67
CA ARG A 90 4.12 -5.92 7.58
C ARG A 90 5.23 -4.89 7.44
N ALA A 91 6.48 -5.33 7.39
CA ALA A 91 7.62 -4.45 7.20
C ALA A 91 7.55 -3.72 5.84
N SER A 92 7.11 -4.38 4.77
CA SER A 92 6.88 -3.78 3.45
C SER A 92 5.79 -2.72 3.48
N LEU A 93 4.65 -3.00 4.15
CA LEU A 93 3.57 -2.03 4.37
C LEU A 93 4.08 -0.82 5.16
N GLY A 94 4.87 -1.05 6.21
CA GLY A 94 5.52 0.02 6.98
C GLY A 94 6.46 0.88 6.13
N ARG A 95 7.20 0.29 5.19
CA ARG A 95 8.06 1.05 4.25
C ARG A 95 7.23 1.89 3.29
N LEU A 96 6.11 1.38 2.76
CA LEU A 96 5.16 2.18 1.96
C LEU A 96 4.61 3.36 2.76
N LEU A 97 4.18 3.13 4.01
CA LEU A 97 3.62 4.18 4.86
C LEU A 97 4.63 5.31 5.09
N ARG A 98 5.90 4.98 5.40
CA ARG A 98 6.97 5.98 5.52
C ARG A 98 7.22 6.71 4.20
N PHE A 99 7.31 5.98 3.10
CA PHE A 99 7.54 6.55 1.77
C PHE A 99 6.44 7.54 1.37
N ALA A 100 5.18 7.21 1.67
CA ALA A 100 4.06 8.13 1.43
C ALA A 100 4.19 9.43 2.25
N LEU A 101 4.56 9.33 3.53
CA LEU A 101 4.78 10.50 4.40
C LEU A 101 5.95 11.38 3.93
N GLU A 102 7.01 10.77 3.40
CA GLU A 102 8.20 11.46 2.87
C GLU A 102 7.94 12.11 1.49
N HIS A 103 6.89 11.68 0.78
CA HIS A 103 6.51 12.18 -0.53
C HIS A 103 5.09 12.73 -0.58
N PRO A 104 4.79 13.82 0.16
CA PRO A 104 3.44 14.37 0.28
C PRO A 104 2.87 14.98 -1.01
N LYS A 105 3.69 15.10 -2.07
CA LYS A 105 3.26 15.55 -3.40
C LYS A 105 2.77 14.41 -4.29
N LEU A 106 3.00 13.16 -3.90
CA LEU A 106 2.52 11.98 -4.63
C LEU A 106 1.25 11.46 -3.95
N THR A 107 0.34 10.87 -4.73
CA THR A 107 -0.85 10.19 -4.23
C THR A 107 -0.75 8.69 -4.52
N PHE A 108 -0.86 7.87 -3.49
CA PHE A 108 -0.67 6.42 -3.58
C PHE A 108 -2.01 5.69 -3.53
N TYR A 109 -2.23 4.79 -4.48
CA TYR A 109 -3.41 3.94 -4.54
C TYR A 109 -3.04 2.51 -4.16
N LEU A 110 -3.25 2.15 -2.89
CA LEU A 110 -3.05 0.79 -2.41
C LEU A 110 -4.14 -0.11 -2.96
N THR A 111 -3.76 -1.06 -3.83
CA THR A 111 -4.67 -2.13 -4.26
C THR A 111 -4.99 -3.09 -3.11
N GLU A 112 -5.89 -4.06 -3.32
CA GLU A 112 -6.06 -5.22 -2.43
C GLU A 112 -4.81 -6.13 -2.51
N VAL A 113 -3.66 -5.58 -2.12
CA VAL A 113 -2.34 -6.15 -2.30
C VAL A 113 -2.26 -7.49 -1.58
N GLY A 114 -1.63 -8.47 -2.23
CA GLY A 114 -1.50 -9.83 -1.69
C GLY A 114 -2.77 -10.69 -1.75
N CYS A 115 -3.97 -10.12 -1.93
CA CYS A 115 -5.23 -10.87 -1.88
C CYS A 115 -5.57 -11.64 -3.18
N GLY A 116 -4.89 -11.30 -4.28
CA GLY A 116 -5.05 -11.98 -5.57
C GLY A 116 -4.18 -13.23 -5.70
N ILE A 117 -3.18 -13.19 -6.58
CA ILE A 117 -2.29 -14.34 -6.88
C ILE A 117 -1.57 -14.85 -5.63
N ALA A 118 -1.17 -13.96 -4.72
CA ALA A 118 -0.45 -14.36 -3.51
C ALA A 118 -1.35 -15.06 -2.48
N GLY A 119 -2.68 -14.96 -2.61
CA GLY A 119 -3.65 -15.69 -1.81
C GLY A 119 -3.67 -15.34 -0.33
N TRP A 120 -3.19 -14.15 0.06
CA TRP A 120 -3.32 -13.71 1.45
C TRP A 120 -4.79 -13.50 1.81
N PRO A 121 -5.24 -13.96 2.99
CA PRO A 121 -6.55 -13.58 3.49
C PRO A 121 -6.62 -12.07 3.66
N MET A 122 -7.73 -11.48 3.23
CA MET A 122 -7.91 -10.04 3.23
C MET A 122 -7.80 -9.44 4.62
N GLU A 123 -8.42 -10.09 5.60
CA GLU A 123 -8.40 -9.72 7.00
C GLU A 123 -6.97 -9.70 7.54
N THR A 124 -6.14 -10.68 7.13
CA THR A 124 -4.73 -10.72 7.50
C THR A 124 -3.96 -9.52 6.93
N VAL A 125 -4.11 -9.19 5.65
CA VAL A 125 -3.42 -8.02 5.07
C VAL A 125 -3.87 -6.72 5.73
N ARG A 126 -5.17 -6.58 5.99
CA ARG A 126 -5.73 -5.45 6.73
C ARG A 126 -5.09 -5.34 8.12
N ASP A 127 -5.07 -6.42 8.89
CA ASP A 127 -4.59 -6.40 10.27
C ASP A 127 -3.08 -6.05 10.29
N LEU A 128 -2.29 -6.62 9.37
CA LEU A 128 -0.88 -6.27 9.20
C LEU A 128 -0.65 -4.81 8.79
N LEU A 129 -1.52 -4.22 7.96
CA LEU A 129 -1.46 -2.79 7.62
C LEU A 129 -1.62 -1.94 8.88
N TRP A 130 -2.58 -2.26 9.73
CA TRP A 130 -2.85 -1.49 10.95
C TRP A 130 -1.81 -1.73 12.04
N GLU A 131 -1.23 -2.92 12.13
CA GLU A 131 -0.02 -3.15 12.94
C GLU A 131 1.14 -2.28 12.45
N ALA A 132 1.37 -2.17 11.14
CA ALA A 132 2.40 -1.29 10.59
C ALA A 132 2.11 0.20 10.86
N VAL A 133 0.84 0.63 10.84
CA VAL A 133 0.45 1.99 11.27
C VAL A 133 0.81 2.21 12.74
N ARG A 134 0.45 1.26 13.62
CA ARG A 134 0.74 1.33 15.06
C ARG A 134 2.22 1.45 15.35
N GLU A 135 3.05 0.68 14.66
CA GLU A 135 4.52 0.75 14.81
C GLU A 135 5.11 2.09 14.39
N LEU A 136 4.44 2.83 13.50
CA LEU A 136 4.87 4.15 13.06
C LEU A 136 4.33 5.29 13.94
N SER A 137 3.09 5.17 14.41
CA SER A 137 2.47 6.10 15.34
C SER A 137 1.28 5.45 16.03
N GLU A 138 1.37 5.31 17.35
CA GLU A 138 0.27 4.87 18.20
C GLU A 138 -0.92 5.83 18.08
N GLU A 139 -0.67 7.15 18.01
CA GLU A 139 -1.71 8.17 17.91
C GLU A 139 -2.48 8.10 16.59
N ALA A 140 -1.81 7.78 15.48
CA ALA A 140 -2.47 7.55 14.19
C ALA A 140 -3.31 6.27 14.21
N TYR A 141 -2.79 5.20 14.82
CA TYR A 141 -3.51 3.94 14.97
C TYR A 141 -4.79 4.11 15.79
N GLU A 142 -4.72 4.75 16.96
CA GLU A 142 -5.86 5.01 17.83
C GLU A 142 -6.95 5.85 17.16
N GLN A 143 -6.55 6.76 16.27
CA GLN A 143 -7.47 7.63 15.52
C GLN A 143 -7.89 7.07 14.17
N ARG A 144 -7.50 5.83 13.86
CA ARG A 144 -7.77 5.17 12.58
C ARG A 144 -7.37 6.03 11.38
N ALA A 145 -6.13 6.51 11.42
CA ALA A 145 -5.54 7.38 10.43
C ALA A 145 -4.47 6.66 9.60
N VAL A 146 -4.34 7.06 8.34
CA VAL A 146 -3.26 6.66 7.43
C VAL A 146 -2.62 7.93 6.84
N PRO A 147 -1.45 7.85 6.18
CA PRO A 147 -0.89 9.00 5.47
C PRO A 147 -1.95 9.66 4.57
N ALA A 148 -2.03 10.98 4.61
CA ALA A 148 -3.10 11.75 3.96
C ALA A 148 -3.15 11.54 2.44
N ASN A 149 -2.00 11.20 1.86
CA ASN A 149 -1.81 10.91 0.45
C ASN A 149 -1.80 9.41 0.11
N LEU A 150 -2.18 8.53 1.05
CA LEU A 150 -2.36 7.10 0.80
C LEU A 150 -3.85 6.77 0.82
N LEU A 151 -4.39 6.38 -0.33
CA LEU A 151 -5.70 5.77 -0.45
C LEU A 151 -5.55 4.27 -0.25
N ILE A 152 -6.45 3.70 0.56
CA ILE A 152 -6.50 2.26 0.85
C ILE A 152 -7.81 1.67 0.30
N PRO A 153 -7.88 0.35 0.03
CA PRO A 153 -9.13 -0.30 -0.29
C PRO A 153 -10.15 -0.11 0.84
N LYS A 154 -11.43 0.08 0.52
CA LYS A 154 -12.50 0.19 1.54
C LYS A 154 -12.59 -1.02 2.46
N ARG A 155 -12.15 -2.20 2.00
CA ARG A 155 -12.11 -3.41 2.81
C ARG A 155 -10.94 -3.45 3.81
N PHE A 156 -10.00 -2.52 3.70
CA PHE A 156 -8.87 -2.39 4.63
C PHE A 156 -9.10 -1.30 5.70
N SER A 157 -10.19 -0.53 5.64
CA SER A 157 -10.52 0.52 6.62
C SER A 157 -10.85 -0.03 8.00
#